data_AF-A0A0C9WGJ4-F1
#
_entry.id   AF-A0A0C9WGJ4-F1
#
_cell.length_a   1.000
_cell.length_b   1.000
_cell.length_c   1.000
_cell.angle_alpha   90.00
_cell.angle_beta   90.00
_cell.angle_gamma   90.00
#
_symmetry.space_group_name_H-M   'P 1'
#
loop_
_entity.id
_entity.type
_entity.pdbx_description
1 polymer ?
#
loop_
_entity_poly.entity_id
_entity_poly.type
_entity_poly.pdbx_seq_one_letter_code
_entity_poly.pdbx_strand_id
1 'polypeptide(L)'
;MQKLQPSRPPCEIQYELMAWVDANKPAIYNSFLMMPGFYASRDTPVEILHTILLGVVKYIWHVSHSSWTSAQQKVYSGRLQATEDSGLSIHPIRASYIMQYANSLIGRQLKTLVQVNAFHVYNLVDSIHFLLTKAIGELAALLWFPEIRSSLHSPTYSYRTPTGFPDSYRTGLGL
;
A
#
# COMPACT_ATOMS: atom_id res chain seq x y z
N MET A 1 -21.78 -23.30 16.14
CA MET A 1 -21.88 -24.46 15.21
C MET A 1 -20.86 -25.55 15.53
N GLN A 2 -19.55 -25.30 15.46
CA GLN A 2 -18.54 -26.34 15.74
C GLN A 2 -18.52 -26.88 17.18
N LYS A 3 -18.78 -26.03 18.19
CA LYS A 3 -18.92 -26.46 19.60
C LYS A 3 -20.13 -27.36 19.87
N LEU A 4 -21.16 -27.31 19.01
CA LEU A 4 -22.38 -28.09 19.16
C LEU A 4 -22.30 -29.44 18.42
N GLN A 5 -21.44 -29.53 17.39
CA GLN A 5 -21.21 -30.73 16.59
C GLN A 5 -19.72 -30.80 16.17
N PRO A 6 -18.85 -31.40 17.00
CA PRO A 6 -17.39 -31.38 16.79
C PRO A 6 -16.90 -32.20 15.59
N SER A 7 -17.73 -33.07 15.02
CA SER A 7 -17.38 -33.94 13.89
C SER A 7 -17.57 -33.30 12.50
N ARG A 8 -18.19 -32.11 12.41
CA ARG A 8 -18.40 -31.45 11.12
C ARG A 8 -17.09 -30.92 10.53
N PRO A 9 -16.83 -31.16 9.24
CA PRO A 9 -15.61 -30.67 8.59
C PRO A 9 -15.65 -29.13 8.45
N PRO A 10 -14.52 -28.41 8.62
CA PRO A 10 -14.48 -26.95 8.59
C PRO A 10 -14.99 -26.33 7.27
N CYS A 11 -14.80 -27.01 6.14
CA CYS A 11 -15.25 -26.52 4.83
C CYS A 11 -16.78 -26.44 4.72
N GLU A 12 -17.49 -27.39 5.31
CA GLU A 12 -18.96 -27.44 5.28
C GLU A 12 -19.56 -26.34 6.17
N ILE A 13 -18.95 -26.12 7.34
CA ILE A 13 -19.31 -25.01 8.23
C ILE A 13 -19.05 -23.66 7.53
N GLN A 14 -17.91 -23.51 6.86
CA GLN A 14 -17.58 -22.30 6.12
C GLN A 14 -18.59 -22.05 4.99
N TYR A 15 -18.94 -23.08 4.23
CA TYR A 15 -19.92 -22.97 3.15
C TYR A 15 -21.29 -22.54 3.67
N GLU A 16 -21.79 -23.19 4.73
CA GLU A 16 -23.07 -22.84 5.37
C GLU A 16 -23.08 -21.39 5.87
N LEU A 17 -22.02 -20.97 6.56
CA LEU A 17 -21.88 -19.60 7.05
C LEU A 17 -21.82 -18.59 5.91
N MET A 18 -21.08 -18.87 4.84
CA MET A 18 -20.99 -17.99 3.68
C MET A 18 -22.35 -17.90 2.96
N ALA A 19 -23.07 -19.01 2.80
CA ALA A 19 -24.42 -19.01 2.23
C ALA A 19 -25.40 -18.18 3.09
N TRP A 20 -25.31 -18.29 4.41
CA TRP A 20 -26.11 -17.47 5.33
C TRP A 20 -25.74 -15.98 5.25
N VAL A 21 -24.45 -15.65 5.20
CA VAL A 21 -23.98 -14.27 5.02
C VAL A 21 -24.49 -13.69 3.71
N ASP A 22 -24.42 -14.46 2.62
CA ASP A 22 -24.90 -14.05 1.31
C ASP A 22 -26.41 -13.76 1.29
N ALA A 23 -27.21 -14.56 1.98
CA ALA A 23 -28.65 -14.36 2.12
C ALA A 23 -29.02 -13.16 3.02
N ASN A 24 -28.13 -12.75 3.93
CA ASN A 24 -28.40 -11.72 4.94
C ASN A 24 -27.51 -10.47 4.78
N LYS A 25 -26.89 -10.28 3.59
CA LYS A 25 -25.98 -9.15 3.30
C LYS A 25 -26.46 -7.78 3.79
N PRO A 26 -27.75 -7.37 3.60
CA PRO A 26 -28.21 -6.05 4.04
C PRO A 26 -28.23 -5.84 5.55
N ALA A 27 -28.29 -6.91 6.34
CA ALA A 27 -28.27 -6.85 7.80
C ALA A 27 -26.84 -6.96 8.38
N ILE A 28 -25.90 -7.49 7.59
CA ILE A 28 -24.52 -7.78 8.03
C ILE A 28 -23.57 -6.67 7.59
N TYR A 29 -23.68 -6.24 6.34
CA TYR A 29 -22.81 -5.22 5.77
C TYR A 29 -23.41 -3.84 5.93
N ASN A 30 -22.52 -2.86 6.08
CA ASN A 30 -22.91 -1.46 6.00
C ASN A 30 -23.54 -1.20 4.61
N SER A 31 -24.74 -0.61 4.58
CA SER A 31 -25.48 -0.30 3.35
C SER A 31 -24.66 0.50 2.32
N PHE A 32 -23.70 1.31 2.76
CA PHE A 32 -22.78 2.02 1.86
C PHE A 32 -21.90 1.09 1.02
N LEU A 33 -21.49 -0.06 1.56
CA LEU A 33 -20.68 -1.06 0.83
C LEU A 33 -21.50 -1.80 -0.24
N MET A 34 -22.83 -1.71 -0.16
CA MET A 34 -23.77 -2.36 -1.07
C MET A 34 -24.35 -1.38 -2.11
N MET A 35 -23.91 -0.12 -2.10
CA MET A 35 -24.41 0.91 -3.01
C MET A 35 -24.04 0.57 -4.46
N PRO A 36 -25.00 0.56 -5.40
CA PRO A 36 -24.70 0.34 -6.81
C PRO A 36 -23.65 1.34 -7.31
N GLY A 37 -22.56 0.82 -7.88
CA GLY A 37 -21.45 1.64 -8.39
C GLY A 37 -20.34 1.92 -7.37
N PHE A 38 -20.51 1.53 -6.10
CA PHE A 38 -19.44 1.57 -5.11
C PHE A 38 -18.60 0.29 -5.17
N TYR A 39 -17.33 0.43 -5.53
CA TYR A 39 -16.31 -0.60 -5.51
C TYR A 39 -15.28 -0.23 -4.46
N ALA A 40 -15.36 -0.79 -3.25
CA ALA A 40 -14.44 -0.46 -2.15
C ALA A 40 -12.95 -0.49 -2.57
N SER A 41 -12.54 -1.44 -3.41
CA SER A 41 -11.17 -1.53 -3.90
C SER A 41 -10.76 -0.43 -4.88
N ARG A 42 -11.70 0.20 -5.57
CA ARG A 42 -11.46 1.29 -6.54
C ARG A 42 -11.78 2.68 -5.97
N ASP A 43 -12.82 2.77 -5.15
CA ASP A 43 -13.41 4.02 -4.68
C ASP A 43 -12.93 4.42 -3.29
N THR A 44 -12.39 3.46 -2.53
CA THR A 44 -11.66 3.74 -1.28
C THR A 44 -10.24 3.19 -1.38
N PRO A 45 -9.41 3.71 -2.32
CA PRO A 45 -8.02 3.31 -2.37
C PRO A 45 -7.39 3.59 -1.00
N VAL A 46 -6.68 2.60 -0.44
CA VAL A 46 -5.91 2.80 0.79
C VAL A 46 -5.07 4.04 0.58
N GLU A 47 -5.18 5.01 1.49
CA GLU A 47 -4.38 6.22 1.37
C GLU A 47 -2.93 5.91 1.74
N ILE A 48 -2.17 5.45 0.73
CA ILE A 48 -0.77 5.03 0.86
C ILE A 48 0.06 6.14 1.53
N LEU A 49 -0.30 7.40 1.30
CA LEU A 49 0.35 8.54 1.94
C LEU A 49 0.21 8.49 3.48
N HIS A 50 -1.01 8.48 4.00
CA HIS A 50 -1.24 8.57 5.45
C HIS A 50 -1.00 7.24 6.18
N THR A 51 -1.32 6.10 5.56
CA THR A 51 -1.20 4.80 6.22
C THR A 51 0.23 4.22 6.14
N ILE A 52 0.89 4.35 4.99
CA ILE A 52 2.16 3.66 4.73
C ILE A 52 3.33 4.63 4.81
N LEU A 53 3.30 5.73 4.06
CA LEU A 53 4.43 6.66 3.99
C LEU A 53 4.61 7.42 5.30
N LEU A 54 3.59 8.17 5.74
CA LEU A 54 3.65 8.99 6.95
C LEU A 54 3.51 8.18 8.24
N GLY A 55 2.98 6.96 8.14
CA GLY A 55 2.96 5.97 9.21
C GLY A 55 4.23 5.12 9.18
N VAL A 56 4.10 3.89 8.70
CA VAL A 56 5.10 2.82 8.80
C VAL A 56 6.50 3.26 8.34
N VAL A 57 6.62 3.82 7.13
CA VAL A 57 7.92 4.19 6.53
C VAL A 57 8.59 5.29 7.34
N LYS A 58 7.83 6.31 7.78
CA LYS A 58 8.35 7.42 8.59
C LYS A 58 8.97 6.92 9.90
N TYR A 59 8.29 6.01 10.60
CA TYR A 59 8.79 5.50 11.89
C TYR A 59 10.02 4.61 11.74
N ILE A 60 10.07 3.78 10.71
CA ILE A 60 11.25 2.95 10.44
C ILE A 60 12.44 3.80 10.03
N TRP A 61 12.21 4.81 9.18
CA TRP A 61 13.23 5.80 8.86
C TRP A 61 13.75 6.47 10.14
N HIS A 62 12.85 6.97 10.99
CA HIS A 62 13.20 7.60 12.27
C HIS A 62 14.08 6.69 13.12
N VAL A 63 13.63 5.47 13.42
CA VAL A 63 14.40 4.51 14.22
C VAL A 63 15.76 4.20 13.59
N SER A 64 15.83 4.09 12.26
CA SER A 64 17.10 3.82 11.55
C SER A 64 18.12 4.92 11.79
N HIS A 65 17.76 6.18 11.49
CA HIS A 65 18.74 7.27 11.54
C HIS A 65 18.97 7.82 12.94
N SER A 66 18.05 7.63 13.90
CA SER A 66 18.21 8.10 15.28
C SER A 66 19.41 7.47 15.98
N SER A 67 19.80 6.23 15.62
CA SER A 67 20.98 5.56 16.18
C SER A 67 22.29 5.86 15.45
N TRP A 68 22.25 6.60 14.33
CA TRP A 68 23.44 6.81 13.49
C TRP A 68 24.35 7.92 13.99
N THR A 69 25.63 7.61 14.07
CA THR A 69 26.71 8.59 14.19
C THR A 69 26.83 9.46 12.93
N SER A 70 27.47 10.63 13.03
CA SER A 70 27.72 11.50 11.88
C SER A 70 28.49 10.81 10.74
N ALA A 71 29.38 9.87 11.08
CA ALA A 71 30.09 9.06 10.09
C ALA A 71 29.15 8.12 9.33
N GLN A 72 28.25 7.42 10.05
CA GLN A 72 27.23 6.55 9.44
C GLN A 72 26.25 7.34 8.57
N GLN A 73 25.82 8.52 9.01
CA GLN A 73 24.97 9.42 8.22
C GLN A 73 25.66 9.84 6.91
N LYS A 74 26.97 10.13 6.96
CA LYS A 74 27.76 10.44 5.76
C LYS A 74 27.87 9.23 4.82
N VAL A 75 28.09 8.02 5.36
CA VAL A 75 28.11 6.77 4.59
C VAL A 75 26.77 6.55 3.90
N TYR A 76 25.66 6.64 4.64
CA TYR A 76 24.32 6.50 4.08
C TYR A 76 24.05 7.54 2.99
N SER A 77 24.38 8.81 3.24
CA SER A 77 24.16 9.89 2.28
C SER A 77 24.95 9.66 0.99
N GLY A 78 26.19 9.19 1.08
CA GLY A 78 26.99 8.85 -0.10
C GLY A 78 26.38 7.69 -0.89
N ARG A 79 25.92 6.64 -0.21
CA ARG A 79 25.23 5.49 -0.85
C ARG A 79 23.96 5.90 -1.55
N LEU A 80 23.12 6.71 -0.89
CA LEU A 80 21.85 7.18 -1.42
C LEU A 80 22.04 8.15 -2.60
N GLN A 81 23.12 8.94 -2.61
CA GLN A 81 23.42 9.83 -3.74
C GLN A 81 23.94 9.07 -4.97
N ALA A 82 24.54 7.90 -4.75
CA ALA A 82 25.06 7.03 -5.80
C ALA A 82 23.99 6.11 -6.44
N THR A 83 22.74 6.23 -5.99
CA THR A 83 21.62 5.47 -6.56
C THR A 83 21.36 5.89 -7.99
N GLU A 84 21.39 4.93 -8.90
CA GLU A 84 20.96 5.12 -10.28
C GLU A 84 19.43 5.22 -10.33
N ASP A 85 18.91 6.36 -10.81
CA ASP A 85 17.48 6.68 -10.79
C ASP A 85 16.75 6.46 -12.13
N SER A 86 17.47 6.04 -13.18
CA SER A 86 16.94 5.84 -14.54
C SER A 86 15.80 4.80 -14.65
N GLY A 87 15.59 3.97 -13.63
CA GLY A 87 14.47 3.02 -13.53
C GLY A 87 13.39 3.39 -12.51
N LEU A 88 13.52 4.52 -11.81
CA LEU A 88 12.63 4.90 -10.71
C LEU A 88 11.75 6.08 -11.14
N SER A 89 10.44 5.96 -10.92
CA SER A 89 9.50 7.08 -11.12
C SER A 89 9.60 8.10 -9.97
N ILE A 90 10.79 8.66 -9.74
CA ILE A 90 11.10 9.64 -8.69
C ILE A 90 11.85 10.84 -9.25
N HIS A 91 11.88 11.92 -8.48
CA HIS A 91 12.77 13.04 -8.78
C HIS A 91 14.22 12.71 -8.41
N PRO A 92 15.20 13.43 -8.98
CA PRO A 92 16.60 13.27 -8.62
C PRO A 92 16.81 13.29 -7.12
N ILE A 93 17.53 12.28 -6.64
CA ILE A 93 17.73 12.06 -5.20
C ILE A 93 18.66 13.13 -4.67
N ARG A 94 18.19 13.89 -3.67
CA ARG A 94 18.98 14.89 -2.93
C ARG A 94 19.35 14.31 -1.57
N ALA A 95 20.38 13.46 -1.52
CA ALA A 95 20.71 12.71 -0.32
C ALA A 95 21.10 13.61 0.87
N SER A 96 21.83 14.70 0.59
CA SER A 96 22.19 15.71 1.60
C SER A 96 20.95 16.33 2.25
N TYR A 97 19.94 16.68 1.46
CA TYR A 97 18.66 17.20 1.97
C TYR A 97 17.94 16.15 2.82
N ILE A 98 17.86 14.89 2.35
CA ILE A 98 17.19 13.81 3.07
C ILE A 98 17.82 13.59 4.46
N MET A 99 19.15 13.63 4.54
CA MET A 99 19.86 13.48 5.81
C MET A 99 19.75 14.74 6.69
N GLN A 100 19.91 15.94 6.12
CA GLN A 100 19.80 17.21 6.85
C GLN A 100 18.43 17.39 7.50
N TYR A 101 17.37 16.96 6.81
CA TYR A 101 15.98 17.08 7.27
C TYR A 101 15.38 15.72 7.64
N ALA A 102 16.19 14.78 8.16
CA ALA A 102 15.77 13.41 8.44
C ALA A 102 14.49 13.31 9.30
N ASN A 103 14.29 14.24 10.24
CA ASN A 103 13.09 14.28 11.10
C ASN A 103 11.84 14.91 10.46
N SER A 104 11.98 15.58 9.31
CA SER A 104 10.95 16.44 8.72
C SER A 104 10.63 16.08 7.26
N LEU A 105 10.87 14.82 6.89
CA LEU A 105 10.56 14.33 5.54
C LEU A 105 9.04 14.30 5.31
N ILE A 106 8.64 14.67 4.08
CA ILE A 106 7.24 14.58 3.63
C ILE A 106 7.06 13.36 2.72
N GLY A 107 5.82 13.10 2.29
CA GLY A 107 5.47 11.91 1.53
C GLY A 107 6.35 11.66 0.29
N ARG A 108 6.79 12.71 -0.40
CA ARG A 108 7.67 12.59 -1.56
C ARG A 108 9.01 11.94 -1.23
N GLN A 109 9.73 12.42 -0.22
CA GLN A 109 11.02 11.85 0.16
C GLN A 109 10.86 10.47 0.79
N LEU A 110 9.78 10.26 1.56
CA LEU A 110 9.47 8.95 2.12
C LEU A 110 9.16 7.92 1.03
N LYS A 111 8.50 8.34 -0.07
CA LYS A 111 8.30 7.50 -1.26
C LYS A 111 9.63 7.14 -1.93
N THR A 112 10.55 8.09 -2.05
CA THR A 112 11.90 7.78 -2.54
C THR A 112 12.58 6.77 -1.62
N LEU A 113 12.56 7.00 -0.31
CA LEU A 113 13.17 6.09 0.67
C LEU A 113 12.58 4.69 0.59
N VAL A 114 11.26 4.51 0.58
CA VAL A 114 10.67 3.16 0.57
C VAL A 114 11.08 2.33 -0.65
N GLN A 115 11.39 2.99 -1.78
CA GLN A 115 11.83 2.33 -3.00
C GLN A 115 13.30 1.88 -2.96
N VAL A 116 14.18 2.63 -2.27
CA VAL A 116 15.64 2.42 -2.37
C VAL A 116 16.34 2.08 -1.06
N ASN A 117 15.70 2.35 0.09
CA ASN A 117 16.35 2.32 1.41
C ASN A 117 16.95 0.94 1.74
N ALA A 118 16.28 -0.15 1.33
CA ALA A 118 16.76 -1.51 1.54
C ALA A 118 18.17 -1.77 0.96
N PHE A 119 18.56 -1.04 -0.09
CA PHE A 119 19.88 -1.15 -0.70
C PHE A 119 20.97 -0.34 0.01
N HIS A 120 20.62 0.50 0.98
CA HIS A 120 21.57 1.47 1.56
C HIS A 120 21.78 1.31 3.06
N VAL A 121 20.80 0.74 3.79
CA VAL A 121 20.86 0.57 5.25
C VAL A 121 21.71 -0.61 5.73
N TYR A 122 22.18 -1.48 4.83
CA TYR A 122 23.02 -2.63 5.20
C TYR A 122 24.26 -2.17 5.99
N ASN A 123 24.63 -2.91 7.04
CA ASN A 123 25.72 -2.57 7.97
C ASN A 123 25.56 -1.22 8.71
N LEU A 124 24.41 -0.55 8.61
CA LEU A 124 24.08 0.67 9.36
C LEU A 124 22.98 0.44 10.40
N VAL A 125 22.24 -0.66 10.28
CA VAL A 125 21.19 -1.09 11.21
C VAL A 125 21.41 -2.57 11.56
N ASP A 126 20.81 -3.06 12.64
CA ASP A 126 20.85 -4.50 12.96
C ASP A 126 19.99 -5.34 12.01
N SER A 127 20.11 -6.67 12.14
CA SER A 127 19.49 -7.64 11.24
C SER A 127 17.97 -7.54 11.21
N ILE A 128 17.31 -7.24 12.33
CA ILE A 128 15.85 -7.18 12.41
C ILE A 128 15.37 -5.93 11.68
N HIS A 129 15.99 -4.78 11.91
CA HIS A 129 15.66 -3.54 11.19
C HIS A 129 15.93 -3.65 9.69
N PHE A 130 17.00 -4.35 9.30
CA PHE A 130 17.29 -4.61 7.89
C PHE A 130 16.19 -5.46 7.23
N LEU A 131 15.79 -6.57 7.88
CA LEU A 131 14.70 -7.43 7.38
C LEU A 131 13.38 -6.69 7.30
N LEU A 132 13.06 -5.87 8.31
CA LEU A 132 11.86 -5.03 8.31
C LEU A 132 11.86 -4.03 7.15
N THR A 133 13.00 -3.38 6.90
CA THR A 133 13.17 -2.45 5.78
C THR A 133 12.95 -3.14 4.43
N LYS A 134 13.45 -4.37 4.27
CA LYS A 134 13.20 -5.18 3.06
C LYS A 134 11.73 -5.53 2.89
N ALA A 135 11.10 -6.07 3.94
CA ALA A 135 9.69 -6.46 3.91
C ALA A 135 8.77 -5.30 3.53
N ILE A 136 9.10 -4.09 3.98
CA ILE A 136 8.33 -2.89 3.63
C ILE A 136 8.62 -2.39 2.23
N GLY A 137 9.85 -2.52 1.74
CA GLY A 137 10.14 -2.29 0.31
C GLY A 137 9.31 -3.20 -0.59
N GLU A 138 9.21 -4.49 -0.24
CA GLU A 138 8.37 -5.47 -0.95
C GLU A 138 6.88 -5.14 -0.85
N LEU A 139 6.39 -4.82 0.36
CA LEU A 139 5.00 -4.37 0.56
C LEU A 139 4.70 -3.12 -0.27
N ALA A 140 5.58 -2.13 -0.27
CA ALA A 140 5.41 -0.92 -1.06
C ALA A 140 5.37 -1.24 -2.55
N ALA A 141 6.23 -2.13 -3.05
CA ALA A 141 6.14 -2.58 -4.44
C ALA A 141 4.74 -3.12 -4.75
N LEU A 142 4.19 -4.01 -3.91
CA LEU A 142 2.86 -4.59 -4.07
C LEU A 142 1.72 -3.55 -4.00
N LEU A 143 1.80 -2.60 -3.07
CA LEU A 143 0.77 -1.57 -2.88
C LEU A 143 0.68 -0.58 -4.04
N TRP A 144 1.79 -0.38 -4.77
CA TRP A 144 1.82 0.51 -5.94
C TRP A 144 1.41 -0.19 -7.24
N PHE A 145 1.08 -1.49 -7.22
CA PHE A 145 0.38 -2.14 -8.32
C PHE A 145 -1.13 -1.90 -8.19
N PRO A 146 -1.77 -1.17 -9.13
CA PRO A 146 -3.17 -0.74 -9.02
C PRO A 146 -4.21 -1.84 -9.33
N GLU A 147 -3.78 -3.09 -9.57
CA GLU A 147 -4.69 -4.17 -9.98
C GLU A 147 -5.03 -5.11 -8.82
N ILE A 148 -6.16 -4.86 -8.18
CA ILE A 148 -6.83 -5.86 -7.35
C ILE A 148 -7.81 -6.62 -8.26
N ARG A 149 -7.51 -7.90 -8.54
CA ARG A 149 -8.43 -8.77 -9.27
C ARG A 149 -9.67 -8.99 -8.39
N SER A 150 -10.78 -8.34 -8.74
CA SER A 150 -12.02 -8.42 -7.96
C SER A 150 -12.55 -9.86 -7.93
N SER A 151 -12.73 -10.41 -6.72
CA SER A 151 -13.36 -11.72 -6.50
C SER A 151 -14.88 -11.68 -6.54
N LEU A 152 -15.49 -10.47 -6.59
CA LEU A 152 -16.94 -10.29 -6.63
C LEU A 152 -17.52 -10.33 -8.06
N HIS A 153 -16.69 -10.56 -9.07
CA HIS A 153 -17.18 -10.78 -10.43
C HIS A 153 -17.64 -12.24 -10.58
N SER A 154 -18.82 -12.56 -10.01
CA SER A 154 -19.65 -13.58 -10.66
C SER A 154 -20.07 -13.02 -12.03
N PRO A 155 -20.00 -13.79 -13.12
CA PRO A 155 -20.20 -13.30 -14.49
C PRO A 155 -21.65 -12.86 -14.83
N THR A 156 -22.51 -12.63 -13.84
CA THR A 156 -23.95 -12.37 -14.05
C THR A 156 -24.38 -10.90 -13.96
N TYR A 157 -23.48 -9.95 -13.76
CA TYR A 157 -23.83 -8.52 -13.84
C TYR A 157 -23.14 -7.83 -15.03
N SER A 158 -23.66 -8.11 -16.22
CA SER A 158 -23.44 -7.25 -17.38
C SER A 158 -24.07 -5.89 -17.09
N TYR A 159 -23.25 -4.86 -16.88
CA TYR A 159 -23.73 -3.48 -16.92
C TYR A 159 -24.22 -3.21 -18.34
N ARG A 160 -25.54 -3.26 -18.53
CA ARG A 160 -26.17 -2.63 -19.68
C ARG A 160 -26.00 -1.14 -19.45
N THR A 161 -25.04 -0.52 -20.12
CA THR A 161 -24.95 0.95 -20.18
C THR A 161 -26.31 1.46 -20.65
N PRO A 162 -27.00 2.34 -19.89
CA PRO A 162 -28.12 3.07 -20.45
C PRO A 162 -27.55 3.90 -21.59
N THR A 163 -27.95 3.58 -22.82
CA THR A 163 -27.72 4.42 -23.99
C THR A 163 -28.32 5.79 -23.71
N GLY A 164 -27.49 6.77 -23.34
CA GLY A 164 -27.96 8.14 -23.10
C GLY A 164 -27.20 8.92 -22.04
N PHE A 165 -25.89 9.10 -22.20
CA PHE A 165 -25.22 10.31 -21.71
C PHE A 165 -24.25 10.77 -22.81
N PRO A 166 -24.38 12.00 -23.33
CA PRO A 166 -23.55 12.47 -24.44
C PRO A 166 -22.09 12.71 -24.02
N ASP A 167 -21.17 12.29 -24.89
CA ASP A 167 -19.71 12.40 -24.82
C ASP A 167 -19.19 13.86 -24.90
N SER A 168 -19.63 14.76 -24.02
CA SER A 168 -19.24 16.17 -24.07
C SER A 168 -18.27 16.63 -22.98
N TYR A 169 -17.72 15.74 -22.15
CA TYR A 169 -16.79 16.12 -21.07
C TYR A 169 -15.39 15.48 -21.16
N ARG A 170 -15.05 14.80 -22.26
CA ARG A 170 -13.71 14.26 -22.46
C ARG A 170 -12.87 15.17 -23.38
N THR A 171 -12.66 16.41 -22.94
CA THR A 171 -11.57 17.26 -23.45
C THR A 171 -11.08 18.18 -22.34
N GLY A 172 -9.80 18.07 -22.01
CA GLY A 172 -9.04 19.12 -21.32
C GLY A 172 -8.67 18.82 -19.87
N LEU A 173 -7.49 18.22 -19.68
CA LEU A 173 -6.38 18.81 -18.90
C LEU A 173 -5.31 17.74 -18.72
N GLY A 174 -4.33 17.76 -19.62
CA GLY A 174 -2.98 17.37 -19.25
C GLY A 174 -2.37 18.52 -18.45
N LEU A 175 -1.91 18.21 -17.25
CA LEU A 175 -0.76 18.77 -16.54
C LEU A 175 -0.28 17.71 -15.53
#